data_AF-A0A0B1S4U6-F1
#
_entry.id   AF-A0A0B1S4U6-F1
#
_cell.length_a   1.000
_cell.length_b   1.000
_cell.length_c   1.000
_cell.angle_alpha   90.00
_cell.angle_beta   90.00
_cell.angle_gamma   90.00
#
_symmetry.space_group_name_H-M   'P 1'
#
loop_
_entity.id
_entity.type
_entity.pdbx_description
1 polymer ?
#
loop_
_entity_poly.entity_id
_entity_poly.type
_entity_poly.pdbx_seq_one_letter_code
_entity_poly.pdbx_strand_id
1 'polypeptide(L)' 'MLANTAAGCRRMNVICTAPASATTGSMEFNGAFGGPYEGKTIAATLTCDASQRWRFTKGTVLIIKSVSCMYV' A
#
# COMPACT_ATOMS: atom_id res chain seq x y z
N MET A 1 -12.93 -7.65 8.54
CA MET A 1 -11.88 -6.86 9.22
C MET A 1 -10.60 -7.66 9.19
N LEU A 2 -9.45 -7.10 8.80
CA LEU A 2 -8.19 -7.85 8.79
C LEU A 2 -7.81 -8.19 10.24
N ALA A 3 -7.42 -9.43 10.50
CA ALA A 3 -6.89 -9.81 11.80
C ALA A 3 -5.65 -8.98 12.12
N ASN A 4 -5.47 -8.60 13.39
CA ASN A 4 -4.25 -7.95 13.84
C ASN A 4 -3.05 -8.90 13.70
N THR A 5 -1.84 -8.34 13.67
CA THR A 5 -0.62 -9.13 13.80
C THR A 5 -0.57 -9.81 15.17
N ALA A 6 0.28 -10.83 15.33
CA ALA A 6 0.51 -11.50 16.61
C ALA A 6 0.97 -10.52 17.72
N ALA A 7 1.56 -9.39 17.33
CA ALA A 7 1.94 -8.29 18.22
C ALA A 7 0.79 -7.31 18.53
N GLY A 8 -0.46 -7.63 18.15
CA GLY A 8 -1.63 -6.78 18.37
C GLY A 8 -1.74 -5.58 17.43
N CYS A 9 -0.89 -5.46 16.42
CA CYS A 9 -0.92 -4.30 15.52
C CYS A 9 -1.98 -4.45 14.44
N ARG A 10 -2.66 -3.34 14.14
CA ARG A 10 -3.67 -3.26 13.08
C ARG A 10 -3.06 -3.51 11.71
N ARG A 11 -3.83 -4.16 10.84
CA ARG A 11 -3.54 -4.29 9.42
C ARG A 11 -4.56 -3.52 8.61
N MET A 12 -4.13 -2.92 7.50
CA MET A 12 -5.02 -2.31 6.53
C MET A 12 -4.64 -2.73 5.12
N ASN A 13 -5.63 -2.98 4.27
CA ASN A 13 -5.41 -3.12 2.85
C ASN A 13 -5.67 -1.78 2.20
N VAL A 14 -4.66 -1.25 1.53
CA VAL A 14 -4.84 -0.14 0.61
C VAL A 14 -5.14 -0.73 -0.75
N ILE A 15 -6.20 -0.24 -1.39
CA ILE A 15 -6.62 -0.69 -2.72
C ILE A 15 -6.64 0.51 -3.64
N CYS A 16 -5.89 0.43 -4.74
CA CYS A 16 -5.97 1.37 -5.84
C CYS A 16 -6.68 0.69 -7.01
N THR A 17 -7.78 1.28 -7.47
CA THR A 17 -8.51 0.80 -8.64
C THR A 17 -8.47 1.89 -9.71
N ALA A 18 -7.80 1.60 -10.82
CA ALA A 18 -7.75 2.47 -11.97
C ALA A 18 -9.13 2.48 -12.67
N PRO A 19 -9.61 3.65 -13.14
CA PRO A 19 -10.88 3.74 -13.84
C PRO A 19 -10.84 2.97 -15.17
N ALA A 20 -12.01 2.70 -15.74
CA ALA A 20 -12.12 1.99 -17.03
C ALA A 20 -11.33 2.68 -18.14
N SER A 21 -11.29 4.02 -18.15
CA SER A 21 -10.60 4.86 -19.12
C SER A 21 -9.07 4.87 -19.03
N ALA A 22 -8.48 4.44 -17.92
CA ALA A 22 -7.03 4.36 -17.78
C ALA A 22 -6.49 3.06 -18.37
N THR A 23 -5.26 3.03 -18.87
CA THR A 23 -4.58 1.80 -19.31
C THR A 23 -4.09 0.99 -18.11
N THR A 24 -3.50 1.65 -17.13
CA THR A 24 -2.98 1.01 -15.90
C THR A 24 -3.02 1.96 -14.70
N GLY A 25 -3.00 1.38 -13.50
CA GLY A 25 -2.78 2.11 -12.24
C GLY A 25 -1.41 1.78 -11.65
N SER A 26 -0.96 2.60 -10.72
CA SER A 26 0.18 2.35 -9.85
C SER A 26 -0.13 2.85 -8.43
N MET A 27 0.43 2.18 -7.43
CA MET A 27 0.34 2.59 -6.03
C MET A 27 1.69 3.14 -5.58
N GLU A 28 1.73 4.42 -5.25
CA GLU A 28 2.94 5.09 -4.78
C GLU A 28 2.99 5.16 -3.26
N PHE A 29 4.17 4.89 -2.70
CA PHE A 29 4.45 5.07 -1.29
C PHE A 29 5.44 6.21 -1.10
N ASN A 30 5.10 7.15 -0.21
CA ASN A 30 5.95 8.31 0.10
C ASN A 30 6.33 9.16 -1.13
N GLY A 31 5.49 9.19 -2.17
CA GLY A 31 5.76 9.93 -3.42
C GLY A 31 6.87 9.33 -4.30
N ALA A 32 7.28 8.08 -4.06
CA ALA A 32 8.19 7.38 -4.96
C ALA A 32 7.42 6.90 -6.21
N PHE A 33 7.68 7.56 -7.35
CA PHE A 33 7.14 7.22 -8.66
C PHE A 33 7.62 5.83 -9.11
N GLY A 34 6.74 5.07 -9.77
CA GLY A 34 7.00 3.67 -10.12
C GLY A 34 6.90 2.75 -8.89
N GLY A 35 5.87 2.99 -8.08
CA GLY A 35 5.64 2.29 -6.83
C GLY A 35 5.56 0.76 -6.98
N PRO A 36 5.48 0.00 -5.88
CA PRO A 36 5.77 -1.43 -5.89
C PRO A 36 4.80 -2.28 -6.73
N TYR A 37 3.69 -1.74 -7.21
CA TYR A 37 2.68 -2.51 -7.93
C TYR A 37 2.07 -1.69 -9.06
N GLU A 38 1.76 -2.36 -10.16
CA GLU A 38 1.06 -1.82 -11.31
C GLU A 38 -0.09 -2.74 -11.72
N GLY A 39 -1.16 -2.17 -12.26
CA GLY A 39 -2.34 -2.91 -12.72
C GLY A 39 -3.65 -2.15 -12.56
N LYS A 40 -4.75 -2.73 -13.08
CA LYS A 40 -6.09 -2.15 -13.00
C LYS A 40 -6.65 -2.09 -11.58
N THR A 41 -6.43 -3.13 -10.79
CA THR A 41 -6.76 -3.15 -9.36
C THR A 41 -5.55 -3.68 -8.63
N ILE A 42 -5.07 -2.91 -7.66
CA ILE A 42 -3.84 -3.15 -6.94
C ILE A 42 -4.17 -3.13 -5.47
N ALA A 43 -3.65 -4.10 -4.72
CA ALA A 43 -3.81 -4.13 -3.28
C ALA A 43 -2.45 -4.27 -2.59
N ALA A 44 -2.26 -3.53 -1.50
CA ALA A 44 -1.10 -3.65 -0.63
C ALA A 44 -1.56 -3.74 0.83
N THR A 45 -0.99 -4.67 1.58
CA THR A 45 -1.24 -4.79 3.01
C THR A 45 -0.20 -3.99 3.78
N LEU A 46 -0.67 -3.02 4.56
CA LEU A 46 0.13 -2.26 5.51
C LEU A 46 -0.12 -2.79 6.92
N THR A 47 0.95 -2.88 7.70
CA THR A 47 0.91 -3.32 9.09
C THR A 47 1.38 -2.19 9.99
N CYS A 48 0.65 -1.92 11.06
CA CYS A 48 1.14 -1.03 12.10
C CYS A 48 2.23 -1.76 12.91
N ASP A 49 3.11 -1.02 13.58
CA ASP A 49 4.09 -1.55 14.53
C ASP A 49 3.88 -0.96 15.94
N ALA A 50 4.68 -1.43 16.91
CA ALA A 50 4.65 -0.90 18.28
C ALA A 50 5.05 0.60 18.37
N SER A 51 5.70 1.14 17.34
CA SER A 51 6.01 2.57 17.23
C SER A 51 4.87 3.37 16.60
N GLN A 52 3.68 2.78 16.40
CA GLN A 52 2.52 3.41 15.78
C GLN A 52 2.78 3.88 14.34
N ARG A 53 3.72 3.24 13.63
CA ARG A 53 4.05 3.56 12.24
C ARG A 53 3.53 2.47 11.31
N TRP A 54 2.99 2.88 10.16
CA TRP A 54 2.59 1.96 9.11
C TRP A 54 3.82 1.45 8.36
N ARG A 55 3.85 0.13 8.13
CA ARG A 55 4.93 -0.58 7.45
C ARG A 55 4.38 -1.35 6.27
N PHE A 56 5.16 -1.34 5.19
CA PHE A 56 4.98 -2.20 4.04
C PHE A 56 6.21 -3.10 3.91
N THR A 57 6.02 -4.38 3.63
CA THR A 57 7.13 -5.32 3.45
C THR A 57 7.06 -5.96 2.06
N LYS A 58 8.06 -5.68 1.22
CA LYS A 58 8.24 -6.32 -0.09
C LYS A 58 9.73 -6.51 -0.33
N GLY A 59 10.30 -7.59 0.18
CA GLY A 59 11.75 -7.82 0.25
C GLY A 59 12.43 -6.94 1.31
N THR A 60 12.17 -5.63 1.28
CA THR A 60 12.61 -4.64 2.26
C THR A 60 11.40 -4.04 3.00
N VAL A 61 11.61 -3.58 4.23
CA VAL A 61 10.60 -2.87 5.02
C VAL A 61 10.64 -1.38 4.68
N LEU A 62 9.51 -0.84 4.24
CA LEU A 62 9.30 0.60 4.07
C LEU A 62 8.38 1.13 5.17
N ILE A 63 8.75 2.27 5.74
CA ILE A 63 7.87 3.04 6.62
C ILE A 63 7.01 3.95 5.76
N ILE A 64 5.69 3.79 5.85
CA ILE A 64 4.72 4.49 5.04
C ILE A 64 4.21 5.72 5.79
N LYS A 65 4.33 6.89 5.14
CA LYS A 65 3.81 8.17 5.60
C LYS A 65 2.66 8.66 4.73
N SER A 66 2.69 8.35 3.44
CA SER A 66 1.63 8.65 2.49
C SER A 66 1.47 7.53 1.46
N VAL A 67 0.25 7.40 0.96
CA VAL A 67 -0.09 6.51 -0.15
C VAL A 67 -0.87 7.30 -1.17
N SER A 68 -0.49 7.18 -2.44
CA SER A 68 -1.18 7.80 -3.57
C SER A 68 -1.46 6.75 -4.64
N CYS A 69 -2.59 6.88 -5.33
CA CYS A 69 -2.91 6.06 -6.49
C CYS A 69 -2.72 6.92 -7.74
N MET A 70 -1.85 6.49 -8.64
CA MET A 70 -1.69 7.09 -9.97
C MET A 70 -2.32 6.17 -11.01
N TYR A 71 -2.76 6.73 -12.14
CA TYR A 71 -3.16 5.97 -13.31
C TYR A 71 -2.82 6.75 -14.57
N VAL A 72 -2.58 6.00 -15.65
CA VAL A 72 -2.31 6.49 -17.01
C VAL A 72 -3.25 5.80 -17.95
#